data_AF-A0AAN9DI39-F1
#
_entry.id   AF-A0AAN9DI39-F1
#
_cell.length_a   1.000
_cell.length_b   1.000
_cell.length_c   1.000
_cell.angle_alpha   90.00
_cell.angle_beta   90.00
_cell.angle_gamma   90.00
#
_symmetry.space_group_name_H-M   'P 1'
#
loop_
_entity.id
_entity.type
_entity.pdbx_description
1 polymer ?
#
loop_
_entity_poly.entity_id
_entity_poly.type
_entity_poly.pdbx_seq_one_letter_code
_entity_poly.pdbx_strand_id
1 'polypeptide(L)'
;MGLVDMNLKALNRKDPPARNKYIRTRTSGEISEGGNVMKYNTESVIDYLSNVTDYVFEKLSRCFNFVDYDLWKSIFDCMAHWTWGRKYNFLHNMKDKAVPAALLKSEMRDYIDAGLLLNSPYFSVLREERDIDLIISLDFSDGDPFTTVREAAETCKKLKIPFPEVNIPSGDVKKPKDFYVFKGQNTPTVIHIPLFNVVNCGGDIEKWRKKYHTFQGSYSAEMITDLMEVAGKNITNNRDNLLEQICLAIKMHK
;
A
#
# COMPACT_ATOMS: atom_id res chain seq x y z
N MET A 1 -17.53 -18.27 -20.60
CA MET A 1 -16.26 -17.50 -20.70
C MET A 1 -15.58 -17.61 -19.36
N GLY A 2 -14.38 -18.19 -19.30
CA GLY A 2 -13.66 -18.43 -18.05
C GLY A 2 -13.16 -17.12 -17.42
N LEU A 3 -12.76 -17.17 -16.14
CA LEU A 3 -12.18 -16.02 -15.43
C LEU A 3 -10.91 -15.50 -16.13
N VAL A 4 -10.12 -16.42 -16.68
CA VAL A 4 -8.91 -16.14 -17.47
C VAL A 4 -9.25 -15.35 -18.73
N ASP A 5 -10.29 -15.73 -19.46
CA ASP A 5 -10.73 -15.02 -20.68
C ASP A 5 -11.26 -13.62 -20.38
N MET A 6 -11.91 -13.41 -19.21
CA MET A 6 -12.40 -12.09 -18.80
C MET A 6 -11.24 -11.17 -18.42
N ASN A 7 -10.23 -11.69 -17.72
CA ASN A 7 -9.03 -10.95 -17.38
C ASN A 7 -8.22 -10.58 -18.64
N LEU A 8 -8.10 -11.51 -19.60
CA LEU A 8 -7.48 -11.24 -20.90
C LEU A 8 -8.26 -10.19 -21.71
N LYS A 9 -9.60 -10.16 -21.63
CA LYS A 9 -10.41 -9.12 -22.28
C LYS A 9 -10.26 -7.74 -21.64
N ALA A 10 -10.23 -7.68 -20.31
CA ALA A 10 -10.00 -6.44 -19.58
C ALA A 10 -8.59 -5.87 -19.86
N LEU A 11 -7.57 -6.72 -19.86
CA LEU A 11 -6.19 -6.34 -20.20
C LEU A 11 -6.05 -5.84 -21.65
N ASN A 12 -6.84 -6.40 -22.57
CA ASN A 12 -6.87 -5.99 -23.98
C ASN A 12 -7.91 -4.89 -24.30
N ARG A 13 -8.46 -4.20 -23.28
CA ARG A 13 -9.49 -3.13 -23.42
C ARG A 13 -10.69 -3.51 -24.29
N LYS A 14 -11.10 -4.77 -24.25
CA LYS A 14 -12.34 -5.25 -24.87
C LYS A 14 -13.37 -5.44 -23.78
N ASP A 15 -14.52 -4.78 -23.90
CA ASP A 15 -15.60 -4.95 -22.94
C ASP A 15 -16.13 -6.39 -22.98
N PRO A 16 -16.11 -7.13 -21.86
CA PRO A 16 -16.74 -8.43 -21.80
C PRO A 16 -18.27 -8.24 -21.85
N PRO A 17 -19.00 -9.05 -22.63
CA PRO A 17 -20.46 -8.92 -22.73
C PRO A 17 -21.10 -9.14 -21.35
N ALA A 18 -22.02 -8.24 -21.00
CA ALA A 18 -22.64 -8.18 -19.69
C ALA A 18 -23.32 -9.51 -19.30
N ARG A 19 -23.11 -9.90 -18.04
CA ARG A 19 -23.72 -11.05 -17.32
C ARG A 19 -23.35 -12.44 -17.87
N ASN A 20 -22.38 -13.09 -17.22
CA ASN A 20 -22.15 -14.53 -17.40
C ASN A 20 -22.61 -15.34 -16.17
N LYS A 21 -23.64 -16.16 -16.37
CA LYS A 21 -24.32 -17.04 -15.39
C LYS A 21 -23.36 -18.06 -14.72
N TYR A 22 -22.15 -18.22 -15.26
CA TYR A 22 -21.10 -19.15 -14.82
C TYR A 22 -20.49 -18.83 -13.44
N ILE A 23 -20.45 -17.57 -13.01
CA ILE A 23 -19.84 -17.19 -11.71
C ILE A 23 -20.64 -17.80 -10.54
N ARG A 24 -21.93 -18.06 -10.74
CA ARG A 24 -22.83 -18.57 -9.68
C ARG A 24 -22.66 -20.06 -9.38
N THR A 25 -21.95 -20.81 -10.25
CA THR A 25 -21.87 -22.28 -10.16
C THR A 25 -20.57 -22.79 -9.55
N ARG A 26 -19.53 -21.95 -9.42
CA ARG A 26 -18.26 -22.32 -8.75
C ARG A 26 -18.21 -21.98 -7.26
N THR A 27 -19.11 -21.13 -6.77
CA THR A 27 -19.18 -20.73 -5.35
C THR A 27 -19.85 -21.77 -4.44
N SER A 28 -20.18 -22.96 -4.96
CA SER A 28 -20.84 -24.04 -4.22
C SER A 28 -19.96 -25.26 -3.92
N GLY A 29 -18.64 -25.09 -3.80
CA GLY A 29 -17.71 -26.18 -3.45
C GLY A 29 -16.78 -25.84 -2.28
N GLU A 30 -17.06 -26.46 -1.13
CA GLU A 30 -16.20 -26.88 -0.01
C GLU A 30 -15.11 -25.95 0.61
N ILE A 31 -15.43 -25.51 1.85
CA ILE A 31 -14.70 -25.57 3.15
C ILE A 31 -13.18 -25.29 3.17
N SER A 32 -12.78 -24.24 3.91
CA SER A 32 -11.82 -24.33 5.02
C SER A 32 -11.86 -23.07 5.92
N GLU A 33 -11.45 -23.27 7.17
CA GLU A 33 -11.79 -22.51 8.37
C GLU A 33 -11.01 -21.20 8.58
N GLY A 34 -11.64 -20.28 9.34
CA GLY A 34 -10.95 -19.54 10.40
C GLY A 34 -10.30 -18.20 10.04
N GLY A 35 -10.93 -17.09 10.44
CA GLY A 35 -10.28 -15.78 10.49
C GLY A 35 -10.94 -14.84 11.49
N ASN A 36 -10.29 -14.65 12.64
CA ASN A 36 -10.70 -13.68 13.67
C ASN A 36 -10.66 -12.26 13.11
N VAL A 37 -11.82 -11.62 12.96
CA VAL A 37 -11.91 -10.20 12.63
C VAL A 37 -11.54 -9.38 13.88
N MET A 38 -10.48 -8.57 13.78
CA MET A 38 -10.07 -7.65 14.84
C MET A 38 -11.21 -6.70 15.22
N LYS A 39 -11.54 -6.67 16.52
CA LYS A 39 -12.25 -5.55 17.13
C LYS A 39 -11.21 -4.50 17.51
N TYR A 40 -11.10 -3.43 16.74
CA TYR A 40 -10.38 -2.25 17.20
C TYR A 40 -11.19 -1.56 18.30
N ASN A 41 -10.51 -1.03 19.32
CA ASN A 41 -11.16 -0.20 20.34
C ASN A 41 -11.56 1.14 19.67
N THR A 42 -12.87 1.38 19.57
CA THR A 42 -13.47 2.54 18.88
C THR A 42 -12.86 3.87 19.34
N GLU A 43 -12.54 4.02 20.63
CA GLU A 43 -11.95 5.26 21.17
C GLU A 43 -10.54 5.53 20.63
N SER A 44 -9.69 4.50 20.57
CA SER A 44 -8.33 4.62 20.03
C SER A 44 -8.31 4.93 18.53
N VAL A 45 -9.31 4.42 17.80
CA VAL A 45 -9.49 4.75 16.38
C VAL A 45 -9.93 6.20 16.24
N ILE A 46 -10.92 6.65 17.02
CA ILE A 46 -11.41 8.04 16.96
C ILE A 46 -10.28 9.05 17.27
N ASP A 47 -9.48 8.79 18.31
CA ASP A 47 -8.37 9.67 18.69
C ASP A 47 -7.26 9.71 17.63
N TYR A 48 -6.91 8.55 17.07
CA TYR A 48 -5.99 8.46 15.93
C TYR A 48 -6.52 9.24 14.72
N LEU A 49 -7.81 9.07 14.39
CA LEU A 49 -8.46 9.75 13.28
C LEU A 49 -8.50 11.27 13.47
N SER A 50 -8.75 11.76 14.69
CA SER A 50 -8.72 13.19 15.00
C SER A 50 -7.34 13.79 14.78
N ASN A 51 -6.29 13.15 15.31
CA ASN A 51 -4.91 13.62 15.16
C ASN A 51 -4.44 13.63 13.70
N VAL A 52 -4.81 12.61 12.92
CA VAL A 52 -4.54 12.54 11.47
C VAL A 52 -5.26 13.68 10.74
N THR A 53 -6.50 13.95 11.10
CA THR A 53 -7.31 15.02 10.50
C THR A 53 -6.68 16.39 10.72
N ASP A 54 -6.29 16.70 11.96
CA ASP A 54 -5.67 17.99 12.29
C ASP A 54 -4.31 18.17 11.59
N TYR A 55 -3.49 17.12 11.55
CA TYR A 55 -2.20 17.14 10.84
C TYR A 55 -2.36 17.41 9.34
N VAL A 56 -3.26 16.67 8.69
CA VAL A 56 -3.56 16.85 7.26
C VAL A 56 -4.10 18.25 7.00
N PHE A 57 -4.99 18.75 7.87
CA PHE A 57 -5.55 20.09 7.77
C PHE A 57 -4.49 21.19 7.84
N GLU A 58 -3.61 21.15 8.84
CA GLU A 58 -2.53 22.15 9.00
C GLU A 58 -1.62 22.18 7.76
N LYS A 59 -1.28 20.99 7.23
CA LYS A 59 -0.42 20.86 6.05
C LYS A 59 -1.09 21.37 4.78
N LEU A 60 -2.31 20.90 4.49
CA LEU A 60 -3.06 21.35 3.32
C LEU A 60 -3.29 22.86 3.35
N SER A 61 -3.59 23.43 4.53
CA SER A 61 -3.86 24.87 4.67
C SER A 61 -2.65 25.73 4.30
N ARG A 62 -1.44 25.24 4.57
CA ARG A 62 -0.19 25.93 4.18
C ARG A 62 0.15 25.80 2.71
N CYS A 63 -0.20 24.68 2.08
CA CYS A 63 0.18 24.37 0.70
C CYS A 63 -0.78 24.97 -0.33
N PHE A 64 -1.99 25.31 0.08
CA PHE A 64 -3.10 25.63 -0.81
C PHE A 64 -3.76 26.98 -0.52
N ASN A 65 -2.96 28.04 -0.35
CA ASN A 65 -3.40 29.44 -0.27
C ASN A 65 -4.17 29.95 -1.52
N PHE A 66 -4.41 29.10 -2.51
CA PHE A 66 -5.03 29.42 -3.81
C PHE A 66 -6.00 28.33 -4.30
N VAL A 67 -6.51 27.47 -3.41
CA VAL A 67 -7.54 26.49 -3.79
C VAL A 67 -8.92 27.13 -3.72
N ASP A 68 -9.75 26.84 -4.71
CA ASP A 68 -11.16 27.24 -4.79
C ASP A 68 -11.88 26.95 -3.45
N TYR A 69 -12.67 27.91 -2.97
CA TYR A 69 -13.45 27.79 -1.74
C TYR A 69 -14.31 26.52 -1.74
N ASP A 70 -14.84 26.12 -2.90
CA ASP A 70 -15.67 24.93 -3.03
C ASP A 70 -14.87 23.63 -2.81
N LEU A 71 -13.62 23.56 -3.29
CA LEU A 71 -12.75 22.41 -3.03
C LEU A 71 -12.34 22.36 -1.56
N TRP A 72 -12.05 23.52 -0.95
CA TRP A 72 -11.77 23.63 0.49
C TRP A 72 -12.94 23.18 1.35
N LYS A 73 -14.14 23.65 1.02
CA LYS A 73 -15.38 23.26 1.68
C LYS A 73 -15.65 21.77 1.53
N SER A 74 -15.45 21.20 0.34
CA SER A 74 -15.59 19.76 0.12
C SER A 74 -14.58 18.95 0.92
N ILE A 75 -13.32 19.37 1.00
CA ILE A 75 -12.30 18.70 1.82
C ILE A 75 -12.70 18.75 3.30
N PHE A 76 -13.17 19.90 3.78
CA PHE A 76 -13.66 20.07 5.15
C PHE A 76 -14.85 19.18 5.46
N ASP A 77 -15.86 19.15 4.58
CA ASP A 77 -17.03 18.30 4.73
C ASP A 77 -16.64 16.80 4.74
N CYS A 78 -15.71 16.39 3.86
CA CYS A 78 -15.18 15.02 3.84
C CYS A 78 -14.43 14.66 5.13
N MET A 79 -13.63 15.57 5.68
CA MET A 79 -12.92 15.35 6.95
C MET A 79 -13.90 15.26 8.13
N ALA A 80 -14.84 16.20 8.24
CA ALA A 80 -15.82 16.25 9.33
C ALA A 80 -16.77 15.04 9.35
N HIS A 81 -17.17 14.56 8.17
CA HIS A 81 -18.09 13.42 8.04
C HIS A 81 -17.38 12.08 7.78
N TRP A 82 -16.05 12.10 7.65
CA TRP A 82 -15.21 10.96 7.28
C TRP A 82 -15.64 10.25 5.98
N THR A 83 -16.24 11.00 5.05
CA THR A 83 -16.74 10.49 3.77
C THR A 83 -15.77 10.80 2.64
N TRP A 84 -14.70 10.02 2.53
CA TRP A 84 -13.68 10.19 1.49
C TRP A 84 -14.08 9.53 0.16
N GLY A 85 -14.90 8.49 0.23
CA GLY A 85 -15.49 7.83 -0.93
C GLY A 85 -16.60 6.89 -0.50
N ARG A 86 -17.86 7.25 -0.79
CA ARG A 86 -19.02 6.43 -0.42
C ARG A 86 -19.57 5.71 -1.65
N LYS A 87 -19.68 4.38 -1.59
CA LYS A 87 -20.23 3.54 -2.67
C LYS A 87 -21.18 2.48 -2.11
N TYR A 88 -22.02 1.93 -2.98
CA TYR A 88 -22.88 0.80 -2.63
C TYR A 88 -22.04 -0.40 -2.16
N ASN A 89 -22.47 -1.00 -1.06
CA ASN A 89 -21.88 -2.20 -0.50
C ASN A 89 -22.34 -3.43 -1.29
N PHE A 90 -21.49 -3.96 -2.17
CA PHE A 90 -21.81 -5.16 -2.94
C PHE A 90 -21.98 -6.43 -2.07
N LEU A 91 -21.59 -6.39 -0.79
CA LEU A 91 -21.82 -7.46 0.19
C LEU A 91 -23.13 -7.33 0.96
N HIS A 92 -23.88 -6.24 0.77
CA HIS A 92 -25.12 -6.02 1.51
C HIS A 92 -26.12 -7.17 1.27
N ASN A 93 -26.69 -7.70 2.37
CA ASN A 93 -27.61 -8.85 2.36
C ASN A 93 -27.08 -10.12 1.66
N MET A 94 -25.76 -10.28 1.54
CA MET A 94 -25.18 -11.55 1.10
C MET A 94 -25.50 -12.65 2.13
N LYS A 95 -25.88 -13.85 1.64
CA LYS A 95 -26.27 -14.99 2.48
C LYS A 95 -25.11 -15.93 2.81
N ASP A 96 -23.90 -15.58 2.39
CA ASP A 96 -22.72 -16.39 2.60
C ASP A 96 -22.25 -16.25 4.06
N LYS A 97 -22.16 -17.39 4.76
CA LYS A 97 -21.74 -17.45 6.16
C LYS A 97 -20.25 -17.10 6.34
N ALA A 98 -19.44 -17.14 5.28
CA ALA A 98 -18.05 -16.73 5.31
C ALA A 98 -17.88 -15.20 5.39
N VAL A 99 -18.91 -14.44 5.02
CA VAL A 99 -18.85 -12.97 5.07
C VAL A 99 -19.13 -12.50 6.50
N PRO A 100 -18.23 -11.73 7.13
CA PRO A 100 -18.45 -11.20 8.47
C PRO A 100 -19.76 -10.41 8.57
N ALA A 101 -20.53 -10.63 9.64
CA ALA A 101 -21.83 -9.97 9.84
C ALA A 101 -21.74 -8.44 9.81
N ALA A 102 -20.62 -7.86 10.25
CA ALA A 102 -20.36 -6.43 10.16
C ALA A 102 -20.40 -5.91 8.70
N LEU A 103 -20.01 -6.75 7.74
CA LEU A 103 -20.02 -6.41 6.33
C LEU A 103 -21.40 -6.53 5.67
N LEU A 104 -22.37 -7.19 6.30
CA LEU A 104 -23.70 -7.39 5.71
C LEU A 104 -24.68 -6.24 6.02
N LYS A 105 -24.48 -5.58 7.16
CA LYS A 105 -25.47 -4.65 7.76
C LYS A 105 -25.76 -3.38 6.96
N SER A 106 -24.73 -2.76 6.38
CA SER A 106 -24.87 -1.44 5.73
C SER A 106 -25.09 -1.59 4.22
N GLU A 107 -26.00 -0.79 3.66
CA GLU A 107 -26.18 -0.64 2.21
C GLU A 107 -25.01 0.09 1.53
N MET A 108 -24.31 0.92 2.29
CA MET A 108 -23.21 1.76 1.82
C MET A 108 -21.88 1.39 2.48
N ARG A 109 -20.79 1.69 1.79
CA ARG A 109 -19.41 1.56 2.27
C ARG A 109 -18.64 2.84 2.04
N ASP A 110 -17.91 3.20 3.08
CA ASP A 110 -16.94 4.28 3.05
C ASP A 110 -15.56 3.69 2.80
N TYR A 111 -14.85 4.29 1.85
CA TYR A 111 -13.49 3.94 1.45
C TYR A 111 -12.61 5.12 1.78
N ILE A 112 -11.37 4.82 2.13
CA ILE A 112 -10.36 5.80 2.48
C ILE A 112 -9.02 5.41 1.85
N ASP A 113 -8.13 6.38 1.72
CA ASP A 113 -6.76 6.15 1.28
C ASP A 113 -6.06 5.14 2.21
N ALA A 114 -5.45 4.12 1.61
CA ALA A 114 -4.71 3.09 2.33
C ALA A 114 -3.44 3.63 2.99
N GLY A 115 -2.92 4.77 2.52
CA GLY A 115 -1.76 5.46 3.12
C GLY A 115 -1.99 5.88 4.57
N LEU A 116 -3.25 6.01 5.00
CA LEU A 116 -3.61 6.26 6.41
C LEU A 116 -3.51 5.00 7.29
N LEU A 117 -3.48 3.80 6.70
CA LEU A 117 -3.25 2.56 7.43
C LEU A 117 -1.79 2.12 7.31
N LEU A 118 -1.31 2.02 6.07
CA LEU A 118 0.04 1.61 5.73
C LEU A 118 0.38 2.18 4.35
N ASN A 119 1.38 3.05 4.27
CA ASN A 119 1.81 3.72 3.04
C ASN A 119 2.55 2.81 2.03
N SER A 120 2.27 1.51 2.06
CA SER A 120 2.78 0.54 1.08
C SER A 120 1.80 -0.65 0.97
N PRO A 121 1.50 -1.14 -0.25
CA PRO A 121 0.42 -2.12 -0.48
C PRO A 121 0.82 -3.58 -0.16
N TYR A 122 1.64 -3.83 0.87
CA TYR A 122 2.10 -5.18 1.24
C TYR A 122 0.95 -6.19 1.40
N PHE A 123 -0.10 -5.84 2.13
CA PHE A 123 -1.24 -6.75 2.36
C PHE A 123 -2.01 -7.12 1.10
N SER A 124 -1.90 -6.33 0.04
CA SER A 124 -2.50 -6.71 -1.23
C SER A 124 -1.81 -7.95 -1.79
N VAL A 125 -0.48 -8.03 -1.73
CA VAL A 125 0.31 -9.11 -2.33
C VAL A 125 0.51 -10.32 -1.42
N LEU A 126 0.37 -10.18 -0.10
CA LEU A 126 0.59 -11.24 0.89
C LEU A 126 -0.59 -12.23 1.05
N ARG A 127 -1.49 -12.29 0.06
CA ARG A 127 -2.53 -13.31 0.05
C ARG A 127 -1.92 -14.66 -0.30
N GLU A 128 -2.29 -15.70 0.44
CA GLU A 128 -1.74 -17.05 0.27
C GLU A 128 -1.92 -17.56 -1.17
N GLU A 129 -3.05 -17.27 -1.80
CA GLU A 129 -3.36 -17.73 -3.17
C GLU A 129 -2.50 -17.06 -4.25
N ARG A 130 -1.72 -16.03 -3.89
CA ARG A 130 -0.77 -15.41 -4.82
C ARG A 130 0.60 -16.07 -4.83
N ASP A 131 0.90 -16.89 -3.83
CA ASP A 131 2.13 -17.67 -3.73
C ASP A 131 3.39 -16.85 -4.10
N ILE A 132 3.57 -15.71 -3.41
CA ILE A 132 4.62 -14.75 -3.73
C ILE A 132 5.95 -15.19 -3.10
N ASP A 133 6.97 -15.42 -3.92
CA ASP A 133 8.34 -15.70 -3.44
C ASP A 133 9.17 -14.43 -3.19
N LEU A 134 8.91 -13.36 -3.95
CA LEU A 134 9.72 -12.14 -3.95
C LEU A 134 8.85 -10.88 -4.04
N ILE A 135 9.09 -9.95 -3.12
CA ILE A 135 8.49 -8.62 -3.12
C ILE A 135 9.59 -7.60 -3.35
N ILE A 136 9.42 -6.72 -4.35
CA ILE A 136 10.28 -5.56 -4.57
C ILE A 136 9.50 -4.34 -4.12
N SER A 137 9.84 -3.83 -2.94
CA SER A 137 9.24 -2.65 -2.33
C SER A 137 10.06 -1.40 -2.65
N LEU A 138 9.44 -0.46 -3.34
CA LEU A 138 9.97 0.90 -3.53
C LEU A 138 9.27 1.81 -2.51
N ASP A 139 10.03 2.39 -1.59
CA ASP A 139 9.46 3.23 -0.52
C ASP A 139 9.58 4.72 -0.86
N PHE A 140 8.46 5.42 -0.74
CA PHE A 140 8.32 6.85 -1.02
C PHE A 140 7.85 7.63 0.22
N SER A 141 8.14 7.13 1.42
CA SER A 141 7.65 7.72 2.66
C SER A 141 8.28 9.09 2.94
N ASP A 142 7.46 10.05 3.40
CA ASP A 142 7.87 11.43 3.73
C ASP A 142 8.85 11.47 4.94
N GLY A 143 8.83 10.44 5.77
CA GLY A 143 9.58 10.33 7.02
C GLY A 143 10.63 9.20 7.03
N ASP A 144 10.57 8.39 8.08
CA ASP A 144 11.44 7.22 8.22
C ASP A 144 11.15 6.22 7.09
N PRO A 145 12.15 5.91 6.23
CA PRO A 145 11.96 5.12 5.01
C PRO A 145 11.75 3.63 5.31
N PHE A 146 11.77 3.23 6.59
CA PHE A 146 11.55 1.86 7.01
C PHE A 146 10.26 1.68 7.81
N THR A 147 9.48 2.73 8.03
CA THR A 147 8.22 2.62 8.78
C THR A 147 7.27 1.62 8.11
N THR A 148 7.08 1.72 6.81
CA THR A 148 6.16 0.84 6.06
C THR A 148 6.52 -0.64 6.16
N VAL A 149 7.80 -0.99 5.95
CA VAL A 149 8.26 -2.38 6.01
C VAL A 149 8.28 -2.95 7.44
N ARG A 150 8.59 -2.13 8.46
CA ARG A 150 8.51 -2.55 9.87
C ARG A 150 7.07 -2.76 10.32
N GLU A 151 6.17 -1.83 10.00
CA GLU A 151 4.75 -1.96 10.35
C GLU A 151 4.09 -3.14 9.64
N ALA A 152 4.48 -3.41 8.38
CA ALA A 152 4.08 -4.61 7.67
C ALA A 152 4.52 -5.87 8.42
N ALA A 153 5.79 -5.97 8.81
CA ALA A 153 6.32 -7.12 9.55
C ALA A 153 5.61 -7.32 10.90
N GLU A 154 5.44 -6.26 11.68
CA GLU A 154 4.74 -6.32 12.97
C GLU A 154 3.28 -6.74 12.82
N THR A 155 2.59 -6.20 11.81
CA THR A 155 1.20 -6.57 11.54
C THR A 155 1.07 -8.00 11.05
N CYS A 156 1.96 -8.44 10.15
CA CYS A 156 2.00 -9.82 9.67
C CYS A 156 2.27 -10.80 10.82
N LYS A 157 3.19 -10.47 11.73
CA LYS A 157 3.45 -11.25 12.94
C LYS A 157 2.20 -11.39 13.82
N LYS A 158 1.47 -10.29 14.06
CA LYS A 158 0.21 -10.31 14.83
C LYS A 158 -0.88 -11.14 14.15
N LEU A 159 -0.97 -11.06 12.82
CA LEU A 159 -1.96 -11.77 12.01
C LEU A 159 -1.54 -13.19 11.62
N LYS A 160 -0.34 -13.63 11.99
CA LYS A 160 0.26 -14.91 11.57
C LYS A 160 0.34 -15.07 10.06
N ILE A 161 0.54 -13.95 9.34
CA ILE A 161 0.85 -13.94 7.90
C ILE A 161 2.36 -14.12 7.74
N PRO A 162 2.84 -15.05 6.89
CA PRO A 162 4.27 -15.22 6.66
C PRO A 162 4.91 -13.95 6.08
N PHE A 163 5.90 -13.39 6.79
CA PHE A 163 6.66 -12.21 6.38
C PHE A 163 8.04 -12.24 7.06
N PRO A 164 9.13 -11.83 6.39
CA PRO A 164 10.46 -11.90 6.97
C PRO A 164 10.63 -10.93 8.15
N GLU A 165 11.56 -11.24 9.04
CA GLU A 165 11.97 -10.29 10.09
C GLU A 165 12.69 -9.09 9.47
N VAL A 166 12.41 -7.91 10.00
CA VAL A 166 12.95 -6.64 9.49
C VAL A 166 13.90 -6.07 10.52
N ASN A 167 15.18 -6.38 10.35
CA ASN A 167 16.27 -5.90 11.20
C ASN A 167 17.08 -4.83 10.45
N ILE A 168 16.99 -3.58 10.90
CA ILE A 168 17.64 -2.43 10.26
C ILE A 168 18.70 -1.88 11.21
N PRO A 169 19.97 -1.74 10.77
CA PRO A 169 21.00 -1.09 11.56
C PRO A 169 20.60 0.33 11.96
N SER A 170 20.86 0.72 13.20
CA SER A 170 20.48 2.06 13.71
C SER A 170 21.08 3.22 12.90
N GLY A 171 22.27 3.03 12.34
CA GLY A 171 22.92 4.00 11.44
C GLY A 171 22.19 4.18 10.10
N ASP A 172 21.56 3.12 9.60
CA ASP A 172 20.91 3.10 8.29
C ASP A 172 19.57 3.85 8.31
N VAL A 173 18.95 4.08 9.48
CA VAL A 173 17.71 4.88 9.60
C VAL A 173 17.92 6.33 9.14
N LYS A 174 19.05 6.94 9.53
CA LYS A 174 19.40 8.32 9.13
C LYS A 174 20.12 8.37 7.79
N LYS A 175 20.85 7.31 7.45
CA LYS A 175 21.68 7.21 6.26
C LYS A 175 21.37 5.92 5.51
N PRO A 176 20.16 5.79 4.97
CA PRO A 176 19.77 4.57 4.28
C PRO A 176 20.67 4.32 3.07
N LYS A 177 21.10 3.07 2.91
CA LYS A 177 21.58 2.48 1.66
C LYS A 177 20.45 2.38 0.64
N ASP A 178 20.81 2.07 -0.60
CA ASP A 178 19.93 1.95 -1.75
C ASP A 178 19.31 0.55 -1.90
N PHE A 179 19.72 -0.44 -1.10
CA PHE A 179 19.25 -1.81 -1.25
C PHE A 179 19.28 -2.60 0.06
N TYR A 180 18.14 -3.18 0.43
CA TYR A 180 18.01 -4.07 1.58
C TYR A 180 17.30 -5.35 1.16
N VAL A 181 17.74 -6.48 1.72
CA VAL A 181 17.11 -7.78 1.49
C VAL A 181 16.77 -8.41 2.83
N PHE A 182 15.48 -8.65 3.05
CA PHE A 182 14.96 -9.36 4.22
C PHE A 182 14.52 -10.75 3.80
N LYS A 183 14.99 -11.76 4.54
CA LYS A 183 14.71 -13.18 4.28
C LYS A 183 14.19 -13.83 5.55
N GLY A 184 13.35 -14.83 5.38
CA GLY A 184 12.78 -15.63 6.46
C GLY A 184 12.49 -17.05 5.99
N GLN A 185 12.19 -17.94 6.93
CA GLN A 185 11.79 -19.30 6.60
C GLN A 185 10.31 -19.35 6.23
N ASN A 186 9.98 -19.91 5.07
CA ASN A 186 8.60 -19.99 4.54
C ASN A 186 7.92 -18.61 4.42
N THR A 187 8.67 -17.56 4.08
CA THR A 187 8.16 -16.21 3.83
C THR A 187 8.64 -15.74 2.46
N PRO A 188 7.97 -14.76 1.83
CA PRO A 188 8.56 -14.05 0.70
C PRO A 188 9.91 -13.44 1.10
N THR A 189 10.85 -13.39 0.16
CA THR A 189 11.99 -12.47 0.25
C THR A 189 11.48 -11.06 -0.02
N VAL A 190 11.87 -10.09 0.79
CA VAL A 190 11.50 -8.67 0.60
C VAL A 190 12.74 -7.87 0.29
N ILE A 191 12.79 -7.32 -0.92
CA ILE A 191 13.73 -6.28 -1.30
C ILE A 191 13.09 -4.95 -0.95
N HIS A 192 13.77 -4.10 -0.19
CA HIS A 192 13.29 -2.76 0.17
C HIS A 192 14.27 -1.71 -0.32
N ILE A 193 13.77 -0.74 -1.07
CA ILE A 193 14.57 0.32 -1.69
C ILE A 193 14.00 1.69 -1.30
N PRO A 194 14.64 2.40 -0.36
CA PRO A 194 14.30 3.78 -0.02
C PRO A 194 14.49 4.73 -1.22
N LEU A 195 13.51 5.60 -1.49
CA LEU A 195 13.59 6.59 -2.55
C LEU A 195 14.85 7.45 -2.44
N PHE A 196 15.11 8.03 -1.26
CA PHE A 196 16.28 8.86 -0.99
C PHE A 196 17.25 8.10 -0.11
N ASN A 197 18.49 7.93 -0.59
CA ASN A 197 19.53 7.16 0.07
C ASN A 197 20.92 7.76 -0.17
N VAL A 198 21.92 7.23 0.54
CA VAL A 198 23.28 7.79 0.49
C VAL A 198 23.94 7.66 -0.88
N VAL A 199 23.48 6.73 -1.72
CA VAL A 199 24.08 6.45 -3.03
C VAL A 199 23.53 7.41 -4.08
N ASN A 200 22.21 7.63 -4.11
CA ASN A 200 21.57 8.46 -5.13
C ASN A 200 21.48 9.96 -4.77
N CYS A 201 21.52 10.31 -3.48
CA CYS A 201 21.39 11.69 -3.00
C CYS A 201 22.71 12.38 -2.62
N GLY A 202 23.87 11.71 -2.79
CA GLY A 202 25.18 12.32 -2.52
C GLY A 202 25.39 12.80 -1.08
N GLY A 203 24.63 12.26 -0.11
CA GLY A 203 24.76 12.55 1.32
C GLY A 203 23.83 13.62 1.90
N ASP A 204 23.06 14.36 1.10
CA ASP A 204 22.11 15.38 1.59
C ASP A 204 20.64 14.93 1.49
N ILE A 205 20.35 13.79 2.10
CA ILE A 205 19.03 13.14 2.07
C ILE A 205 17.92 14.06 2.61
N GLU A 206 18.22 14.83 3.65
CA GLU A 206 17.24 15.75 4.27
C GLU A 206 16.84 16.89 3.35
N LYS A 207 17.75 17.41 2.52
CA LYS A 207 17.40 18.40 1.50
C LYS A 207 16.48 17.81 0.44
N TRP A 208 16.73 16.57 0.00
CA TRP A 208 15.86 15.87 -0.95
C TRP A 208 14.46 15.66 -0.35
N ARG A 209 14.36 15.15 0.88
CA ARG A 209 13.07 14.99 1.57
C ARG A 209 12.30 16.30 1.69
N LYS A 210 12.98 17.39 2.08
CA LYS A 210 12.35 18.71 2.16
C LYS A 210 11.88 19.23 0.80
N LYS A 211 12.64 18.98 -0.27
CA LYS A 211 12.27 19.40 -1.64
C LYS A 211 11.07 18.60 -2.17
N TYR A 212 10.97 17.32 -1.86
CA TYR A 212 9.95 16.40 -2.39
C TYR A 212 8.95 15.92 -1.33
N HIS A 213 8.62 16.80 -0.38
CA HIS A 213 7.65 16.47 0.66
C HIS A 213 6.23 16.29 0.09
N THR A 214 5.41 15.54 0.82
CA THR A 214 4.10 15.05 0.34
C THR A 214 3.13 16.18 -0.04
N PHE A 215 3.02 17.21 0.80
CA PHE A 215 2.08 18.31 0.59
C PHE A 215 2.81 19.50 0.01
N GLN A 216 2.71 19.72 -1.31
CA GLN A 216 3.26 20.90 -1.96
C GLN A 216 2.52 21.23 -3.25
N GLY A 217 2.90 22.34 -3.89
CA GLY A 217 2.40 22.73 -5.21
C GLY A 217 2.84 21.77 -6.32
N SER A 218 2.43 22.08 -7.55
CA SER A 218 2.83 21.29 -8.71
C SER A 218 4.35 21.31 -8.92
N TYR A 219 4.88 20.17 -9.37
CA TYR A 219 6.30 20.08 -9.72
C TYR A 219 6.58 20.81 -11.02
N SER A 220 7.70 21.54 -11.07
CA SER A 220 8.25 22.00 -12.34
C SER A 220 8.79 20.82 -13.16
N ALA A 221 9.01 21.03 -14.46
CA ALA A 221 9.62 20.02 -15.32
C ALA A 221 11.02 19.60 -14.82
N GLU A 222 11.78 20.53 -14.25
CA GLU A 222 13.07 20.28 -13.61
C GLU A 222 12.91 19.38 -12.38
N MET A 223 11.94 19.68 -11.50
CA MET A 223 11.67 18.85 -10.31
C MET A 223 11.28 17.42 -10.66
N ILE A 224 10.46 17.25 -11.71
CA ILE A 224 10.07 15.93 -12.22
C ILE A 224 11.31 15.19 -12.72
N THR A 225 12.13 15.84 -13.56
CA THR A 225 13.35 15.26 -14.13
C THR A 225 14.32 14.83 -13.04
N ASP A 226 14.60 15.71 -12.08
CA ASP A 226 15.47 15.47 -10.93
C ASP A 226 14.99 14.23 -10.13
N LEU A 227 13.69 14.17 -9.80
CA LEU A 227 13.14 13.07 -9.01
C LEU A 227 13.17 11.76 -9.79
N MET A 228 12.86 11.80 -11.09
CA MET A 228 12.94 10.64 -11.97
C MET A 228 14.37 10.11 -12.07
N GLU A 229 15.39 10.98 -12.12
CA GLU A 229 16.79 10.55 -12.16
C GLU A 229 17.19 9.84 -10.86
N VAL A 230 16.83 10.41 -9.70
CA VAL A 230 17.11 9.83 -8.38
C VAL A 230 16.39 8.49 -8.18
N ALA A 231 15.11 8.41 -8.54
CA ALA A 231 14.34 7.16 -8.49
C ALA A 231 14.85 6.13 -9.50
N GLY A 232 15.29 6.56 -10.69
CA GLY A 232 15.88 5.70 -11.71
C GLY A 232 17.18 5.06 -11.24
N LYS A 233 18.04 5.82 -10.55
CA LYS A 233 19.30 5.34 -9.95
C LYS A 233 19.09 4.18 -8.99
N ASN A 234 17.99 4.16 -8.25
CA ASN A 234 17.66 3.05 -7.35
C ASN A 234 17.56 1.70 -8.06
N ILE A 235 17.07 1.70 -9.31
CA ILE A 235 16.96 0.50 -10.12
C ILE A 235 18.26 0.24 -10.88
N THR A 236 18.82 1.26 -11.53
CA THR A 236 20.00 1.07 -12.39
C THR A 236 21.24 0.69 -11.59
N ASN A 237 21.44 1.26 -10.41
CA ASN A 237 22.60 0.96 -9.57
C ASN A 237 22.50 -0.44 -8.95
N ASN A 238 21.29 -0.93 -8.73
CA ASN A 238 21.02 -2.22 -8.11
C ASN A 238 20.59 -3.30 -9.09
N ARG A 239 20.78 -3.10 -10.40
CA ARG A 239 20.35 -4.03 -11.44
C ARG A 239 20.86 -5.45 -11.19
N ASP A 240 22.15 -5.59 -10.89
CA ASP A 240 22.76 -6.91 -10.71
C ASP A 240 22.29 -7.57 -9.41
N ASN A 241 22.15 -6.80 -8.33
CA ASN A 241 21.59 -7.29 -7.05
C ASN A 241 20.13 -7.74 -7.19
N LEU A 242 19.31 -6.99 -7.95
CA LEU A 242 17.94 -7.34 -8.27
C LEU A 242 17.89 -8.65 -9.06
N LEU A 243 18.71 -8.77 -10.11
CA LEU A 243 18.80 -9.99 -10.93
C LEU A 243 19.25 -11.20 -10.11
N GLU A 244 20.19 -11.02 -9.18
CA GLU A 244 20.62 -12.06 -8.27
C GLU A 244 19.45 -12.56 -7.40
N GLN A 245 18.72 -11.65 -6.74
CA GLN A 245 17.61 -12.06 -5.87
C GLN A 245 16.44 -12.67 -6.67
N ILE A 246 16.16 -12.18 -7.88
CA ILE A 246 15.17 -12.80 -8.79
C ILE A 246 15.61 -14.22 -9.16
N CYS A 247 16.88 -14.42 -9.54
CA CYS A 247 17.42 -15.73 -9.85
C CYS A 247 17.35 -16.69 -8.65
N LEU A 248 17.59 -16.19 -7.44
CA LEU A 248 17.47 -16.98 -6.21
C LEU A 248 16.00 -17.36 -5.93
N ALA A 249 15.07 -16.42 -6.09
CA ALA A 249 13.64 -16.69 -5.91
C ALA A 249 13.15 -17.78 -6.89
N ILE A 250 13.54 -17.70 -8.17
CA ILE A 250 13.19 -18.73 -9.17
C ILE A 250 13.72 -20.11 -8.78
N LYS A 251 14.93 -20.19 -8.20
CA LYS A 251 15.52 -21.47 -7.76
C LYS A 251 14.86 -22.04 -6.51
N MET A 252 14.25 -21.19 -5.69
CA MET A 252 13.60 -21.57 -4.44
C MET A 252 12.10 -21.84 -4.60
N HIS A 253 11.48 -21.36 -5.68
CA HIS A 253 10.11 -21.65 -6.04
C HIS A 253 9.91 -23.17 -6.16
N LYS A 254 8.87 -23.70 -5.50
CA LYS A 254 8.63 -25.14 -5.36
C LYS A 254 7.63 -25.64 -6.39
#